data_AF-A0A1J5CGW5-F1
#
_entry.id   AF-A0A1J5CGW5-F1
#
_cell.length_a   1.000
_cell.length_b   1.000
_cell.length_c   1.000
_cell.angle_alpha   90.00
_cell.angle_beta   90.00
_cell.angle_gamma   90.00
#
_symmetry.space_group_name_H-M   'P 1'
#
loop_
_entity.id
_entity.type
_entity.pdbx_description
1 polymer ?
#
loop_
_entity_poly.entity_id
_entity_poly.type
_entity_poly.pdbx_seq_one_letter_code
_entity_poly.pdbx_strand_id
1 'polypeptide(L)'
;YWFSAEEQPASCLPLSDALATNGLLTVEDVWARLRLTLEAGNVSVAKHVARYFPGGQEIPLRELDRASENPLAFLDKLPVDLNTRAGRELTLFALARAARSQPQQALPYWNSLYARFSEEEQAYGWGQLAFHAARKHDPEALAWFGKAAGARLSGLQLAWKVRAALREQNWPEVQAAIAAMSEAEQNQGSWRYWKARAFKAQGKAVQANAILAPLSKEFNYYGQLAAGELGVVAGIPAENFKASVDEIKAMEKLPAIRRALALYEMNLRYEANREWMWAVRGLDDRRLLAAAEVAQRHGWYDRAINTADKTQQLHDFSLRFPAPHRDVMQEQARQAGLDEAWVYGLIRQESRFVQQARSGVGASGLMQLMPATARWVAKRLGIKSFRQSMVVQLDTNVALGTYYLKYVLDKLDGQTLLATAAYNAGPRRAINWRSTTPMEGAIYAETIPFTETRGYVQKVMSNAVYYGNRFGQQLQSLKQRLGTIRSGSGKTECGGDDERAPAC
;
A
#
# COMPACT_ATOMS: atom_id res chain seq x y z
N TYR A 1 -15.36 -1.99 -19.05
CA TYR A 1 -14.92 -0.60 -19.27
C TYR A 1 -15.85 0.40 -18.57
N TRP A 2 -17.19 0.31 -18.74
CA TRP A 2 -18.16 1.22 -18.14
C TRP A 2 -18.13 1.24 -16.60
N PHE A 3 -18.15 0.07 -15.97
CA PHE A 3 -18.10 -0.08 -14.51
C PHE A 3 -16.71 0.20 -13.94
N SER A 4 -16.33 1.48 -13.96
CA SER A 4 -15.11 2.00 -13.38
C SER A 4 -15.42 3.25 -12.58
N ALA A 5 -14.78 3.38 -11.42
CA ALA A 5 -14.82 4.59 -10.61
C ALA A 5 -13.89 5.69 -11.14
N GLU A 6 -12.96 5.34 -12.03
CA GLU A 6 -11.97 6.25 -12.59
C GLU A 6 -12.50 6.97 -13.83
N GLU A 7 -12.01 8.20 -14.04
CA GLU A 7 -12.21 8.92 -15.28
C GLU A 7 -11.62 8.11 -16.43
N GLN A 8 -12.44 7.86 -17.46
CA GLN A 8 -11.98 7.12 -18.62
C GLN A 8 -11.25 8.08 -19.58
N PRO A 9 -10.25 7.61 -20.33
CA PRO A 9 -9.61 8.41 -21.36
C PRO A 9 -10.66 9.02 -22.30
N ALA A 10 -10.41 10.24 -22.80
CA ALA A 10 -11.32 10.93 -23.71
C ALA A 10 -11.69 10.09 -24.96
N SER A 11 -10.77 9.22 -25.40
CA SER A 11 -10.99 8.26 -26.50
C SER A 11 -12.08 7.21 -26.21
N CYS A 12 -12.48 7.02 -24.96
CA CYS A 12 -13.56 6.11 -24.55
C CYS A 12 -14.93 6.78 -24.49
N LEU A 13 -15.02 8.10 -24.61
CA LEU A 13 -16.29 8.83 -24.58
C LEU A 13 -17.19 8.49 -25.77
N PRO A 14 -16.72 8.44 -27.03
CA PRO A 14 -17.58 8.10 -28.16
C PRO A 14 -18.24 6.72 -28.04
N LEU A 15 -17.54 5.75 -27.44
CA LEU A 15 -18.11 4.43 -27.14
C LEU A 15 -19.23 4.52 -26.09
N SER A 16 -19.03 5.34 -25.06
CA SER A 16 -20.03 5.58 -24.00
C SER A 16 -21.30 6.21 -24.54
N ASP A 17 -21.16 7.24 -25.38
CA ASP A 17 -22.27 7.89 -26.08
C ASP A 17 -22.99 6.90 -27.01
N ALA A 18 -22.25 6.07 -27.74
CA ALA A 18 -22.83 5.05 -28.60
C ALA A 18 -23.64 4.02 -27.80
N LEU A 19 -23.13 3.52 -26.66
CA LEU A 19 -23.89 2.58 -25.83
C LEU A 19 -25.18 3.21 -25.27
N ALA A 20 -25.11 4.46 -24.80
CA ALA A 20 -26.28 5.17 -24.30
C ALA A 20 -27.33 5.39 -25.40
N THR A 21 -26.90 5.89 -26.56
CA THR A 21 -27.78 6.19 -27.71
C THR A 21 -28.46 4.93 -28.25
N ASN A 22 -27.77 3.78 -28.21
CA ASN A 22 -28.34 2.50 -28.65
C ASN A 22 -29.10 1.74 -27.54
N GLY A 23 -29.34 2.36 -26.38
CA GLY A 23 -30.08 1.74 -25.28
C GLY A 23 -29.36 0.54 -24.63
N LEU A 24 -28.05 0.41 -24.84
CA LEU A 24 -27.21 -0.65 -24.25
C LEU A 24 -26.71 -0.29 -22.85
N LEU A 25 -26.93 0.94 -22.40
CA LEU A 25 -26.79 1.34 -20.99
C LEU A 25 -28.16 1.49 -20.37
N THR A 26 -28.48 0.62 -19.41
CA THR A 26 -29.69 0.73 -18.62
C THR A 26 -29.54 1.81 -17.55
N VAL A 27 -30.67 2.25 -16.98
CA VAL A 27 -30.64 3.18 -15.83
C VAL A 27 -29.88 2.57 -14.65
N GLU A 28 -30.02 1.26 -14.43
CA GLU A 28 -29.28 0.56 -13.39
C GLU A 28 -27.76 0.60 -13.62
N ASP A 29 -27.31 0.54 -14.87
CA ASP A 29 -25.89 0.64 -15.19
C ASP A 29 -25.34 2.05 -14.91
N VAL A 30 -26.16 3.09 -15.14
CA VAL A 30 -25.82 4.47 -14.82
C VAL A 30 -25.77 4.68 -13.31
N TRP A 31 -26.76 4.18 -12.56
CA TRP A 31 -26.77 4.23 -11.09
C TRP A 31 -25.60 3.45 -10.48
N ALA A 32 -25.31 2.25 -10.98
CA ALA A 32 -24.19 1.44 -10.52
C ALA A 32 -22.86 2.17 -10.72
N ARG A 33 -22.64 2.77 -11.90
CA ARG A 33 -21.43 3.55 -12.15
C ARG A 33 -21.39 4.83 -11.30
N LEU A 34 -22.52 5.51 -11.13
CA LEU A 34 -22.60 6.68 -10.28
C LEU A 34 -22.16 6.33 -8.86
N ARG A 35 -22.74 5.27 -8.27
CA ARG A 35 -22.37 4.80 -6.93
C ARG A 35 -20.88 4.46 -6.82
N LEU A 36 -20.32 3.71 -7.79
CA LEU A 36 -18.88 3.41 -7.83
C LEU A 36 -18.01 4.67 -7.81
N THR A 37 -18.36 5.69 -8.60
CA THR A 37 -17.60 6.96 -8.66
C THR A 37 -17.72 7.77 -7.37
N LEU A 38 -18.90 7.79 -6.75
CA LEU A 38 -19.15 8.48 -5.49
C LEU A 38 -18.43 7.82 -4.31
N GLU A 39 -18.42 6.49 -4.23
CA GLU A 39 -17.66 5.72 -3.24
C GLU A 39 -16.15 5.99 -3.33
N ALA A 40 -15.61 6.10 -4.54
CA ALA A 40 -14.23 6.49 -4.77
C ALA A 40 -13.94 7.97 -4.43
N GLY A 41 -14.99 8.80 -4.27
CA GLY A 41 -14.90 10.23 -4.04
C GLY A 41 -14.66 11.05 -5.31
N ASN A 42 -14.85 10.45 -6.49
CA ASN A 42 -14.66 11.08 -7.80
C ASN A 42 -15.94 11.82 -8.25
N VAL A 43 -16.29 12.89 -7.53
CA VAL A 43 -17.54 13.66 -7.77
C VAL A 43 -17.58 14.27 -9.17
N SER A 44 -16.44 14.69 -9.72
CA SER A 44 -16.37 15.17 -11.12
C SER A 44 -16.81 14.10 -12.12
N VAL A 45 -16.33 12.87 -11.94
CA VAL A 45 -16.72 11.73 -12.79
C VAL A 45 -18.19 11.38 -12.57
N ALA A 46 -18.67 11.41 -11.32
CA ALA A 46 -20.08 11.19 -11.01
C ALA A 46 -21.01 12.18 -11.76
N LYS A 47 -20.63 13.46 -11.82
CA LYS A 47 -21.35 14.47 -12.62
C LYS A 47 -21.35 14.17 -14.11
N HIS A 48 -20.25 13.64 -14.64
CA HIS A 48 -20.19 13.22 -16.04
C HIS A 48 -21.10 12.00 -16.30
N VAL A 49 -21.08 11.01 -15.40
CA VAL A 49 -21.96 9.83 -15.47
C VAL A 49 -23.43 10.22 -15.40
N ALA A 50 -23.79 11.22 -14.59
CA ALA A 50 -25.15 11.69 -14.45
C ALA A 50 -25.78 12.22 -15.76
N ARG A 51 -24.97 12.56 -16.77
CA ARG A 51 -25.45 12.99 -18.10
C ARG A 51 -26.08 11.87 -18.91
N TYR A 52 -25.84 10.62 -18.53
CA TYR A 52 -26.35 9.45 -19.22
C TYR A 52 -27.67 8.92 -18.62
N PHE A 53 -28.24 9.60 -17.60
CA PHE A 53 -29.57 9.26 -17.14
C PHE A 53 -30.61 9.59 -18.21
N PRO A 54 -31.60 8.71 -18.45
CA PRO A 54 -32.77 9.10 -19.22
C PRO A 54 -33.60 10.12 -18.44
N GLY A 55 -34.34 10.96 -19.16
CA GLY A 55 -35.09 12.07 -18.60
C GLY A 55 -35.95 11.70 -17.39
N GLY A 56 -35.89 12.53 -16.34
CA GLY A 56 -36.70 12.36 -15.12
C GLY A 56 -36.15 11.39 -14.07
N GLN A 57 -34.99 10.77 -14.31
CA GLN A 57 -34.28 9.90 -13.36
C GLN A 57 -32.94 10.50 -12.90
N GLU A 58 -32.74 11.79 -13.17
CA GLU A 58 -31.50 12.51 -12.95
C GLU A 58 -31.25 12.80 -11.47
N ILE A 59 -29.97 12.94 -11.12
CA ILE A 59 -29.57 13.49 -9.82
C ILE A 59 -29.46 15.02 -9.88
N PRO A 60 -30.00 15.76 -8.89
CA PRO A 60 -29.77 17.19 -8.80
C PRO A 60 -28.29 17.52 -8.56
N LEU A 61 -27.58 17.99 -9.59
CA LEU A 61 -26.13 18.24 -9.51
C LEU A 61 -25.75 19.26 -8.42
N ARG A 62 -26.62 20.25 -8.16
CA ARG A 62 -26.43 21.22 -7.08
C ARG A 62 -26.45 20.57 -5.69
N GLU A 63 -27.32 19.58 -5.49
CA GLU A 63 -27.41 18.85 -4.23
C GLU A 63 -26.26 17.84 -4.09
N LEU A 64 -25.79 17.26 -5.20
CA LEU A 64 -24.56 16.47 -5.21
C LEU A 64 -23.35 17.30 -4.73
N ASP A 65 -23.22 18.55 -5.19
CA ASP A 65 -22.15 19.45 -4.74
C ASP A 65 -22.24 19.73 -3.25
N ARG A 66 -23.44 20.09 -2.76
CA ARG A 66 -23.67 20.33 -1.33
C ARG A 66 -23.34 19.11 -0.47
N ALA A 67 -23.77 17.91 -0.88
CA ALA A 67 -23.46 16.65 -0.21
C ALA A 67 -21.95 16.35 -0.18
N SER A 68 -21.21 16.73 -1.23
CA SER A 68 -19.76 16.54 -1.32
C SER A 68 -18.97 17.53 -0.44
N GLU A 69 -19.35 18.80 -0.49
CA GLU A 69 -18.64 19.92 0.14
C GLU A 69 -18.92 20.03 1.64
N ASN A 70 -20.20 19.92 2.04
CA ASN A 70 -20.62 20.05 3.42
C ASN A 70 -21.64 18.96 3.79
N PRO A 71 -21.19 17.70 3.93
CA PRO A 71 -22.07 16.56 4.12
C PRO A 71 -22.90 16.61 5.41
N LEU A 72 -22.35 17.13 6.52
CA LEU A 72 -23.09 17.21 7.78
C LEU A 72 -24.22 18.24 7.69
N ALA A 73 -23.97 19.42 7.10
CA ALA A 73 -25.01 20.41 6.88
C ALA A 73 -26.07 19.92 5.87
N PHE A 74 -25.68 19.09 4.91
CA PHE A 74 -26.60 18.43 4.00
C PHE A 74 -27.52 17.46 4.73
N LEU A 75 -26.97 16.59 5.59
CA LEU A 75 -27.75 15.62 6.38
C LEU A 75 -28.68 16.29 7.39
N ASP A 76 -28.25 17.43 7.96
CA ASP A 76 -29.04 18.22 8.90
C ASP A 76 -30.26 18.88 8.23
N LYS A 77 -30.07 19.53 7.08
CA LYS A 77 -31.14 20.22 6.36
C LYS A 77 -32.00 19.32 5.48
N LEU A 78 -31.41 18.19 5.05
CA LEU A 78 -31.99 17.20 4.15
C LEU A 78 -32.77 17.84 2.97
N PRO A 79 -32.12 18.58 2.06
CA PRO A 79 -32.76 19.36 1.00
C PRO A 79 -33.28 18.49 -0.17
N VAL A 80 -33.58 17.22 0.07
CA VAL A 80 -33.96 16.22 -0.94
C VAL A 80 -35.16 15.40 -0.47
N ASP A 81 -35.96 14.90 -1.41
CA ASP A 81 -37.07 14.00 -1.12
C ASP A 81 -36.61 12.53 -1.09
N LEU A 82 -36.66 11.90 0.09
CA LEU A 82 -36.29 10.49 0.29
C LEU A 82 -37.30 9.50 -0.32
N ASN A 83 -38.46 9.95 -0.79
CA ASN A 83 -39.34 9.09 -1.59
C ASN A 83 -38.74 8.80 -2.98
N THR A 84 -37.84 9.68 -3.47
CA THR A 84 -37.13 9.49 -4.73
C THR A 84 -35.82 8.72 -4.54
N ARG A 85 -35.44 7.91 -5.55
CA ARG A 85 -34.13 7.23 -5.55
C ARG A 85 -32.97 8.23 -5.49
N ALA A 86 -33.05 9.33 -6.24
CA ALA A 86 -32.02 10.37 -6.23
C ALA A 86 -31.80 10.99 -4.84
N GLY A 87 -32.88 11.28 -4.11
CA GLY A 87 -32.77 11.80 -2.74
C GLY A 87 -32.14 10.79 -1.77
N ARG A 88 -32.49 9.50 -1.88
CA ARG A 88 -31.88 8.43 -1.07
C ARG A 88 -30.39 8.25 -1.37
N GLU A 89 -30.01 8.17 -2.64
CA GLU A 89 -28.62 8.00 -3.06
C GLU A 89 -27.73 9.19 -2.65
N LEU A 90 -28.23 10.42 -2.80
CA LEU A 90 -27.53 11.63 -2.34
C LEU A 90 -27.34 11.65 -0.82
N THR A 91 -28.35 11.20 -0.07
CA THR A 91 -28.27 11.09 1.40
C THR A 91 -27.27 10.03 1.83
N LEU A 92 -27.26 8.86 1.18
CA LEU A 92 -26.27 7.80 1.42
C LEU A 92 -24.85 8.27 1.08
N PHE A 93 -24.69 9.03 -0.02
CA PHE A 93 -23.41 9.63 -0.37
C PHE A 93 -22.96 10.66 0.66
N ALA A 94 -23.84 11.57 1.10
CA ALA A 94 -23.54 12.55 2.14
C ALA A 94 -23.13 11.85 3.45
N LEU A 95 -23.83 10.78 3.82
CA LEU A 95 -23.49 9.95 4.99
C LEU A 95 -22.08 9.36 4.87
N ALA A 96 -21.77 8.69 3.75
CA ALA A 96 -20.44 8.12 3.51
C ALA A 96 -19.35 9.21 3.53
N ARG A 97 -19.65 10.38 2.94
CA ARG A 97 -18.75 11.54 2.90
C ARG A 97 -18.49 12.11 4.29
N ALA A 98 -19.51 12.24 5.14
CA ALA A 98 -19.35 12.63 6.54
C ALA A 98 -18.53 11.59 7.32
N ALA A 99 -18.87 10.31 7.15
CA ALA A 99 -18.23 9.20 7.84
C ALA A 99 -16.74 9.08 7.51
N ARG A 100 -16.32 9.40 6.28
CA ARG A 100 -14.90 9.41 5.87
C ARG A 100 -14.00 10.19 6.84
N SER A 101 -14.50 11.29 7.37
CA SER A 101 -13.77 12.14 8.32
C SER A 101 -14.10 11.77 9.76
N GLN A 102 -15.39 11.67 10.09
CA GLN A 102 -15.92 11.56 11.45
C GLN A 102 -17.07 10.53 11.51
N PRO A 103 -16.76 9.21 11.50
CA PRO A 103 -17.77 8.14 11.50
C PRO A 103 -18.78 8.29 12.64
N GLN A 104 -18.30 8.55 13.85
CA GLN A 104 -19.12 8.69 15.05
C GLN A 104 -20.04 9.92 15.02
N GLN A 105 -19.68 11.00 14.33
CA GLN A 105 -20.58 12.15 14.14
C GLN A 105 -21.62 11.91 13.04
N ALA A 106 -21.33 11.03 12.08
CA ALA A 106 -22.27 10.67 11.02
C ALA A 106 -23.36 9.69 11.52
N LEU A 107 -23.05 8.88 12.53
CA LEU A 107 -23.92 7.84 13.06
C LEU A 107 -25.31 8.35 13.53
N PRO A 108 -25.45 9.45 14.29
CA PRO A 108 -26.76 9.95 14.71
C PRO A 108 -27.68 10.30 13.54
N TYR A 109 -27.12 10.92 12.48
CA TYR A 109 -27.89 11.22 11.26
C TYR A 109 -28.41 9.94 10.62
N TRP A 110 -27.57 8.91 10.49
CA TRP A 110 -28.00 7.62 9.95
C TRP A 110 -29.12 7.00 10.78
N ASN A 111 -28.95 6.92 12.11
CA ASN A 111 -29.96 6.35 12.99
C ASN A 111 -31.32 7.07 12.88
N SER A 112 -31.32 8.39 12.70
CA SER A 112 -32.56 9.18 12.54
C SER A 112 -33.26 8.97 11.20
N LEU A 113 -32.51 8.65 10.13
CA LEU A 113 -33.03 8.50 8.78
C LEU A 113 -33.24 7.04 8.37
N TYR A 114 -32.61 6.10 9.08
CA TYR A 114 -32.50 4.67 8.76
C TYR A 114 -33.82 4.03 8.31
N ALA A 115 -34.90 4.26 9.08
CA ALA A 115 -36.22 3.66 8.82
C ALA A 115 -36.89 4.16 7.52
N ARG A 116 -36.35 5.20 6.87
CA ARG A 116 -36.87 5.75 5.61
C ARG A 116 -36.24 5.12 4.36
N PHE A 117 -35.34 4.16 4.53
CA PHE A 117 -34.64 3.45 3.45
C PHE A 117 -35.10 1.99 3.37
N SER A 118 -34.96 1.38 2.19
CA SER A 118 -35.22 -0.06 2.02
C SER A 118 -34.21 -0.91 2.80
N GLU A 119 -34.48 -2.20 3.04
CA GLU A 119 -33.53 -3.09 3.72
C GLU A 119 -32.17 -3.17 3.01
N GLU A 120 -32.16 -3.18 1.67
CA GLU A 120 -30.93 -3.17 0.89
C GLU A 120 -30.13 -1.87 1.10
N GLU A 121 -30.81 -0.72 1.05
CA GLU A 121 -30.20 0.59 1.28
C GLU A 121 -29.73 0.77 2.72
N GLN A 122 -30.48 0.20 3.69
CA GLN A 122 -30.12 0.14 5.10
C GLN A 122 -28.80 -0.64 5.29
N ALA A 123 -28.71 -1.83 4.70
CA ALA A 123 -27.51 -2.63 4.77
C ALA A 123 -26.33 -1.92 4.08
N TYR A 124 -26.56 -1.29 2.93
CA TYR A 124 -25.55 -0.50 2.23
C TYR A 124 -25.04 0.69 3.05
N GLY A 125 -25.93 1.46 3.69
CA GLY A 125 -25.56 2.59 4.56
C GLY A 125 -24.69 2.15 5.74
N TRP A 126 -25.02 1.04 6.39
CA TRP A 126 -24.16 0.42 7.42
C TRP A 126 -22.81 -0.01 6.85
N GLY A 127 -22.78 -0.58 5.64
CA GLY A 127 -21.54 -0.96 4.95
C GLY A 127 -20.60 0.23 4.73
N GLN A 128 -21.14 1.39 4.33
CA GLN A 128 -20.37 2.63 4.16
C GLN A 128 -19.85 3.18 5.49
N LEU A 129 -20.69 3.24 6.52
CA LEU A 129 -20.29 3.66 7.86
C LEU A 129 -19.20 2.77 8.44
N ALA A 130 -19.40 1.45 8.41
CA ALA A 130 -18.47 0.45 8.91
C ALA A 130 -17.12 0.50 8.19
N PHE A 131 -17.13 0.68 6.87
CA PHE A 131 -15.93 0.85 6.07
C PHE A 131 -15.08 2.05 6.50
N HIS A 132 -15.72 3.21 6.68
CA HIS A 132 -15.01 4.41 7.11
C HIS A 132 -14.57 4.34 8.58
N ALA A 133 -15.38 3.73 9.44
CA ALA A 133 -15.04 3.43 10.83
C ALA A 133 -13.81 2.51 10.93
N ALA A 134 -13.76 1.43 10.15
CA ALA A 134 -12.64 0.49 10.13
C ALA A 134 -11.32 1.16 9.70
N ARG A 135 -11.39 2.08 8.73
CA ARG A 135 -10.23 2.87 8.27
C ARG A 135 -9.71 3.88 9.30
N LYS A 136 -10.55 4.22 10.28
CA LYS A 136 -10.19 5.06 11.42
C LYS A 136 -9.81 4.23 12.66
N HIS A 137 -9.81 2.89 12.53
CA HIS A 137 -9.62 1.95 13.64
C HIS A 137 -10.65 2.15 14.75
N ASP A 138 -11.86 2.54 14.40
CA ASP A 138 -12.96 2.63 15.33
C ASP A 138 -13.31 1.22 15.87
N PRO A 139 -13.38 1.03 17.19
CA PRO A 139 -13.68 -0.28 17.79
C PRO A 139 -15.09 -0.79 17.48
N GLU A 140 -16.02 0.05 17.07
CA GLU A 140 -17.37 -0.39 16.69
C GLU A 140 -17.48 -0.83 15.23
N ALA A 141 -16.42 -0.67 14.43
CA ALA A 141 -16.46 -0.90 12.99
C ALA A 141 -16.91 -2.32 12.62
N LEU A 142 -16.45 -3.35 13.37
CA LEU A 142 -16.85 -4.73 13.10
C LEU A 142 -18.33 -4.96 13.43
N ALA A 143 -18.81 -4.40 14.54
CA ALA A 143 -20.22 -4.45 14.91
C ALA A 143 -21.11 -3.77 13.86
N TRP A 144 -20.67 -2.64 13.29
CA TRP A 144 -21.40 -1.95 12.21
C TRP A 144 -21.38 -2.76 10.91
N PHE A 145 -20.29 -3.46 10.60
CA PHE A 145 -20.30 -4.43 9.49
C PHE A 145 -21.28 -5.59 9.73
N GLY A 146 -21.52 -5.98 10.98
CA GLY A 146 -22.57 -6.93 11.35
C GLY A 146 -23.98 -6.42 10.99
N LYS A 147 -24.24 -5.12 11.18
CA LYS A 147 -25.50 -4.46 10.77
C LYS A 147 -25.65 -4.32 9.25
N ALA A 148 -24.56 -4.42 8.51
CA ALA A 148 -24.55 -4.42 7.04
C ALA A 148 -24.82 -5.82 6.45
N ALA A 149 -25.27 -6.80 7.25
CA ALA A 149 -25.63 -8.13 6.77
C ALA A 149 -26.67 -8.05 5.64
N GLY A 150 -26.42 -8.75 4.53
CA GLY A 150 -27.24 -8.67 3.32
C GLY A 150 -26.80 -7.62 2.30
N ALA A 151 -25.94 -6.67 2.66
CA ALA A 151 -25.37 -5.73 1.70
C ALA A 151 -24.38 -6.43 0.76
N ARG A 152 -24.42 -6.07 -0.53
CA ARG A 152 -23.32 -6.36 -1.45
C ARG A 152 -22.16 -5.40 -1.18
N LEU A 153 -21.23 -5.84 -0.33
CA LEU A 153 -20.02 -5.09 -0.03
C LEU A 153 -19.05 -5.11 -1.21
N SER A 154 -18.42 -3.98 -1.49
CA SER A 154 -17.32 -3.92 -2.46
C SER A 154 -16.09 -4.68 -1.94
N GLY A 155 -15.21 -5.05 -2.86
CA GLY A 155 -13.93 -5.68 -2.54
C GLY A 155 -13.11 -4.91 -1.50
N LEU A 156 -13.12 -3.57 -1.60
CA LEU A 156 -12.45 -2.69 -0.65
C LEU A 156 -13.14 -2.70 0.73
N GLN A 157 -14.47 -2.73 0.78
CA GLN A 157 -15.22 -2.84 2.04
C GLN A 157 -14.96 -4.20 2.71
N LEU A 158 -14.98 -5.30 1.96
CA LEU A 158 -14.64 -6.64 2.46
C LEU A 158 -13.21 -6.69 2.99
N ALA A 159 -12.25 -6.11 2.28
CA ALA A 159 -10.86 -6.02 2.73
C ALA A 159 -10.72 -5.25 4.06
N TRP A 160 -11.53 -4.22 4.28
CA TRP A 160 -11.55 -3.47 5.54
C TRP A 160 -12.36 -4.17 6.64
N LYS A 161 -13.36 -4.97 6.29
CA LYS A 161 -14.05 -5.88 7.21
C LYS A 161 -13.09 -6.94 7.75
N VAL A 162 -12.28 -7.55 6.88
CA VAL A 162 -11.19 -8.46 7.32
C VAL A 162 -10.22 -7.75 8.27
N ARG A 163 -9.80 -6.52 7.94
CA ARG A 163 -8.89 -5.75 8.81
C ARG A 163 -9.49 -5.41 10.16
N ALA A 164 -10.77 -5.04 10.23
CA ALA A 164 -11.46 -4.83 11.50
C ALA A 164 -11.49 -6.14 12.32
N ALA A 165 -11.89 -7.25 11.68
CA ALA A 165 -11.92 -8.57 12.31
C ALA A 165 -10.53 -9.04 12.81
N LEU A 166 -9.45 -8.75 12.06
CA LEU A 166 -8.08 -9.05 12.47
C LEU A 166 -7.67 -8.30 13.74
N ARG A 167 -8.03 -7.01 13.87
CA ARG A 167 -7.70 -6.21 15.07
C ARG A 167 -8.41 -6.74 16.31
N GLU A 168 -9.62 -7.26 16.15
CA GLU A 168 -10.39 -7.91 17.21
C GLU A 168 -10.07 -9.41 17.37
N GLN A 169 -9.20 -9.95 16.53
CA GLN A 169 -8.87 -11.39 16.46
C GLN A 169 -10.10 -12.30 16.29
N ASN A 170 -11.15 -11.78 15.63
CA ASN A 170 -12.35 -12.53 15.29
C ASN A 170 -12.08 -13.40 14.04
N TRP A 171 -11.42 -14.54 14.24
CA TRP A 171 -11.01 -15.45 13.16
C TRP A 171 -12.16 -16.04 12.33
N PRO A 172 -13.33 -16.38 12.90
CA PRO A 172 -14.50 -16.74 12.11
C PRO A 172 -14.91 -15.64 11.12
N GLU A 173 -14.93 -14.38 11.56
CA GLU A 173 -15.30 -13.26 10.70
C GLU A 173 -14.23 -12.94 9.65
N VAL A 174 -12.94 -13.09 9.97
CA VAL A 174 -11.85 -13.04 8.98
C VAL A 174 -12.11 -14.04 7.85
N GLN A 175 -12.44 -15.28 8.21
CA GLN A 175 -12.71 -16.33 7.23
C GLN A 175 -13.95 -16.02 6.38
N ALA A 176 -15.04 -15.59 7.02
CA ALA A 176 -16.31 -15.27 6.35
C ALA A 176 -16.16 -14.08 5.38
N ALA A 177 -15.51 -13.00 5.82
CA ALA A 177 -15.27 -11.83 4.99
C ALA A 177 -14.35 -12.12 3.79
N ILE A 178 -13.34 -12.99 3.95
CA ILE A 178 -12.51 -13.43 2.81
C ILE A 178 -13.33 -14.31 1.85
N ALA A 179 -14.17 -15.22 2.36
CA ALA A 179 -15.00 -16.09 1.53
C ALA A 179 -16.01 -15.30 0.66
N ALA A 180 -16.43 -14.12 1.12
CA ALA A 180 -17.31 -13.22 0.39
C ALA A 180 -16.60 -12.39 -0.72
N MET A 181 -15.26 -12.41 -0.77
CA MET A 181 -14.50 -11.72 -1.82
C MET A 181 -14.59 -12.46 -3.16
N SER A 182 -14.31 -11.76 -4.26
CA SER A 182 -14.16 -12.40 -5.57
C SER A 182 -13.01 -13.41 -5.58
N GLU A 183 -13.03 -14.37 -6.50
CA GLU A 183 -11.94 -15.36 -6.64
C GLU A 183 -10.57 -14.69 -6.87
N ALA A 184 -10.54 -13.66 -7.72
CA ALA A 184 -9.32 -12.88 -7.98
C ALA A 184 -8.77 -12.23 -6.71
N GLU A 185 -9.63 -11.73 -5.84
CA GLU A 185 -9.23 -11.20 -4.54
C GLU A 185 -8.76 -12.33 -3.62
N GLN A 186 -9.53 -13.40 -3.44
CA GLN A 186 -9.14 -14.52 -2.57
C GLN A 186 -7.77 -15.11 -2.92
N ASN A 187 -7.36 -15.06 -4.20
CA ASN A 187 -6.06 -15.51 -4.68
C ASN A 187 -4.89 -14.54 -4.37
N GLN A 188 -5.15 -13.33 -3.90
CA GLN A 188 -4.09 -12.42 -3.44
C GLN A 188 -3.36 -13.02 -2.22
N GLY A 189 -2.04 -12.86 -2.17
CA GLY A 189 -1.20 -13.43 -1.11
C GLY A 189 -1.62 -13.01 0.31
N SER A 190 -2.14 -11.78 0.46
CA SER A 190 -2.68 -11.26 1.72
C SER A 190 -3.83 -12.12 2.24
N TRP A 191 -4.84 -12.36 1.41
CA TRP A 191 -6.05 -13.06 1.81
C TRP A 191 -5.85 -14.56 1.90
N ARG A 192 -4.97 -15.14 1.07
CA ARG A 192 -4.48 -16.51 1.28
C ARG A 192 -3.82 -16.67 2.66
N TYR A 193 -2.88 -15.79 3.02
CA TYR A 193 -2.22 -15.86 4.33
C TYR A 193 -3.22 -15.72 5.50
N TRP A 194 -4.09 -14.70 5.48
CA TRP A 194 -5.03 -14.46 6.57
C TRP A 194 -6.12 -15.54 6.68
N LYS A 195 -6.56 -16.12 5.55
CA LYS A 195 -7.46 -17.29 5.54
C LYS A 195 -6.78 -18.50 6.18
N ALA A 196 -5.52 -18.76 5.87
CA ALA A 196 -4.75 -19.84 6.51
C ALA A 196 -4.54 -19.60 8.01
N ARG A 197 -4.26 -18.35 8.41
CA ARG A 197 -4.18 -17.95 9.83
C ARG A 197 -5.50 -18.16 10.56
N ALA A 198 -6.63 -17.82 9.95
CA ALA A 198 -7.95 -18.07 10.50
C ALA A 198 -8.22 -19.58 10.68
N PHE A 199 -7.85 -20.42 9.71
CA PHE A 199 -7.92 -21.88 9.87
C PHE A 199 -7.05 -22.38 11.02
N LYS A 200 -5.79 -21.92 11.10
CA LYS A 200 -4.85 -22.32 12.16
C LYS A 200 -5.37 -21.94 13.55
N ALA A 201 -5.91 -20.73 13.70
CA ALA A 201 -6.52 -20.27 14.96
C ALA A 201 -7.76 -21.08 15.39
N GLN A 202 -8.44 -21.71 14.43
CA GLN A 202 -9.58 -22.61 14.67
C GLN A 202 -9.17 -24.10 14.75
N GLY A 203 -7.88 -24.43 14.87
CA GLY A 203 -7.40 -25.82 14.95
C GLY A 203 -7.43 -26.61 13.62
N LYS A 204 -7.74 -25.96 12.49
CA LYS A 204 -7.87 -26.57 11.15
C LYS A 204 -6.52 -26.59 10.42
N ALA A 205 -5.55 -27.33 10.96
CA ALA A 205 -4.16 -27.31 10.50
C ALA A 205 -3.98 -27.81 9.04
N VAL A 206 -4.74 -28.84 8.63
CA VAL A 206 -4.66 -29.39 7.26
C VAL A 206 -5.07 -28.34 6.23
N GLN A 207 -6.20 -27.66 6.46
CA GLN A 207 -6.68 -26.59 5.58
C GLN A 207 -5.73 -25.38 5.56
N ALA A 208 -5.15 -25.03 6.71
CA ALA A 208 -4.15 -23.98 6.78
C ALA A 208 -2.90 -24.32 5.95
N ASN A 209 -2.34 -25.52 6.13
CA ASN A 209 -1.11 -25.95 5.47
C ASN A 209 -1.27 -26.10 3.95
N ALA A 210 -2.45 -26.51 3.48
CA ALA A 210 -2.78 -26.55 2.05
C ALA A 210 -2.65 -25.17 1.36
N ILE A 211 -2.89 -24.09 2.10
CA ILE A 211 -2.73 -22.71 1.60
C ILE A 211 -1.30 -22.20 1.83
N LEU A 212 -0.71 -22.48 3.01
CA LEU A 212 0.60 -21.97 3.38
C LEU A 212 1.73 -22.57 2.53
N ALA A 213 1.67 -23.85 2.18
CA ALA A 213 2.74 -24.55 1.46
C ALA A 213 3.02 -24.02 0.04
N PRO A 214 2.03 -23.73 -0.82
CA PRO A 214 2.29 -23.04 -2.07
C PRO A 214 2.65 -21.57 -1.86
N LEU A 215 2.01 -20.87 -0.91
CA LEU A 215 2.29 -19.46 -0.65
C LEU A 215 3.71 -19.22 -0.15
N SER A 216 4.28 -20.14 0.64
CA SER A 216 5.64 -20.03 1.18
C SER A 216 6.74 -20.03 0.12
N LYS A 217 6.42 -20.47 -1.10
CA LYS A 217 7.33 -20.43 -2.26
C LYS A 217 7.37 -19.08 -2.96
N GLU A 218 6.48 -18.15 -2.59
CA GLU A 218 6.44 -16.81 -3.18
C GLU A 218 7.42 -15.86 -2.47
N PHE A 219 8.22 -15.13 -3.26
CA PHE A 219 9.25 -14.24 -2.74
C PHE A 219 8.73 -12.84 -2.40
N ASN A 220 7.72 -12.79 -1.53
CA ASN A 220 7.08 -11.57 -1.06
C ASN A 220 6.80 -11.64 0.45
N TYR A 221 6.24 -10.56 1.01
CA TYR A 221 5.93 -10.43 2.43
C TYR A 221 5.06 -11.59 2.98
N TYR A 222 3.97 -11.94 2.29
CA TYR A 222 3.07 -13.01 2.76
C TYR A 222 3.63 -14.41 2.54
N GLY A 223 4.45 -14.61 1.50
CA GLY A 223 5.19 -15.86 1.34
C GLY A 223 6.22 -16.08 2.44
N GLN A 224 6.95 -15.05 2.84
CA GLN A 224 7.84 -15.11 4.01
C GLN A 224 7.07 -15.37 5.32
N LEU A 225 5.89 -14.75 5.51
CA LEU A 225 5.05 -15.06 6.66
C LEU A 225 4.54 -16.51 6.63
N ALA A 226 4.14 -17.01 5.45
CA ALA A 226 3.68 -18.38 5.29
C ALA A 226 4.78 -19.40 5.58
N ALA A 227 6.01 -19.14 5.10
CA ALA A 227 7.19 -19.94 5.46
C ALA A 227 7.42 -19.94 6.98
N GLY A 228 7.30 -18.77 7.63
CA GLY A 228 7.39 -18.66 9.09
C GLY A 228 6.33 -19.45 9.85
N GLU A 229 5.11 -19.60 9.31
CA GLU A 229 4.05 -20.41 9.93
C GLU A 229 4.27 -21.92 9.81
N LEU A 230 5.00 -22.36 8.78
CA LEU A 230 5.36 -23.76 8.52
C LEU A 230 6.66 -24.19 9.24
N GLY A 231 7.45 -23.22 9.72
CA GLY A 231 8.73 -23.44 10.40
C GLY A 231 9.94 -23.18 9.50
N VAL A 232 11.08 -22.86 10.15
CA VAL A 232 12.31 -22.34 9.52
C VAL A 232 12.94 -23.30 8.50
N VAL A 233 12.62 -24.60 8.56
CA VAL A 233 13.23 -25.65 7.75
C VAL A 233 12.54 -25.83 6.37
N ALA A 234 11.36 -25.23 6.15
CA ALA A 234 10.55 -25.51 4.95
C ALA A 234 10.90 -24.68 3.70
N GLY A 235 11.96 -23.87 3.74
CA GLY A 235 12.42 -23.11 2.57
C GLY A 235 13.40 -23.91 1.74
N ILE A 236 12.94 -24.61 0.70
CA ILE A 236 13.82 -25.01 -0.40
C ILE A 236 14.35 -23.68 -0.98
N PRO A 237 15.67 -23.42 -0.98
CA PRO A 237 16.20 -22.23 -1.63
C PRO A 237 15.76 -22.28 -3.09
N ALA A 238 15.17 -21.20 -3.59
CA ALA A 238 15.00 -21.07 -5.04
C ALA A 238 16.36 -21.33 -5.69
N GLU A 239 16.39 -22.07 -6.80
CA GLU A 239 17.64 -22.35 -7.49
C GLU A 239 18.34 -21.03 -7.79
N ASN A 240 19.47 -20.82 -7.13
CA ASN A 240 20.26 -19.60 -7.24
C ASN A 240 21.02 -19.65 -8.57
N PHE A 241 20.33 -19.30 -9.64
CA PHE A 241 20.88 -19.34 -10.98
C PHE A 241 21.81 -18.16 -11.20
N LYS A 242 23.03 -18.44 -11.66
CA LYS A 242 23.98 -17.43 -12.12
C LYS A 242 24.08 -17.52 -13.64
N ALA A 243 23.79 -16.40 -14.31
CA ALA A 243 24.01 -16.32 -15.75
C ALA A 243 25.49 -16.54 -16.08
N SER A 244 25.75 -17.36 -17.10
CA SER A 244 27.11 -17.60 -17.58
C SER A 244 27.68 -16.36 -18.27
N VAL A 245 29.01 -16.31 -18.37
CA VAL A 245 29.73 -15.24 -19.09
C VAL A 245 29.23 -15.10 -20.53
N ASP A 246 28.91 -16.21 -21.20
CA ASP A 246 28.45 -16.19 -22.59
C ASP A 246 27.00 -15.70 -22.72
N GLU A 247 26.11 -16.05 -21.78
CA GLU A 247 24.74 -15.51 -21.75
C GLU A 247 24.74 -13.99 -21.53
N ILE A 248 25.61 -13.51 -20.64
CA ILE A 248 25.78 -12.07 -20.37
C ILE A 248 26.31 -11.37 -21.63
N LYS A 249 27.39 -11.88 -22.25
CA LYS A 249 27.94 -11.34 -23.51
C LYS A 249 26.92 -11.36 -24.64
N ALA A 250 26.09 -12.40 -24.74
CA ALA A 250 25.02 -12.47 -25.73
C ALA A 250 23.98 -11.37 -25.51
N MET A 251 23.65 -11.08 -24.25
CA MET A 251 22.74 -10.00 -23.87
C MET A 251 23.30 -8.61 -24.19
N GLU A 252 24.58 -8.37 -23.91
CA GLU A 252 25.31 -7.12 -24.25
C GLU A 252 25.40 -6.88 -25.76
N LYS A 253 25.24 -7.91 -26.59
CA LYS A 253 25.22 -7.80 -28.06
C LYS A 253 23.86 -7.41 -28.61
N LEU A 254 22.77 -7.51 -27.83
CA LEU A 254 21.45 -7.15 -28.33
C LEU A 254 21.38 -5.65 -28.65
N PRO A 255 20.97 -5.23 -29.87
CA PRO A 255 20.92 -3.82 -30.24
C PRO A 255 20.06 -2.97 -29.29
N ALA A 256 18.95 -3.52 -28.80
CA ALA A 256 18.07 -2.81 -27.87
C ALA A 256 18.71 -2.60 -26.49
N ILE A 257 19.46 -3.59 -25.98
CA ILE A 257 20.22 -3.45 -24.73
C ILE A 257 21.33 -2.41 -24.90
N ARG A 258 22.08 -2.45 -26.01
CA ARG A 258 23.12 -1.45 -26.31
C ARG A 258 22.56 -0.03 -26.37
N ARG A 259 21.41 0.18 -27.03
CA ARG A 259 20.73 1.48 -27.06
C ARG A 259 20.30 1.93 -25.66
N ALA A 260 19.70 1.04 -24.89
CA ALA A 260 19.28 1.35 -23.53
C ALA A 260 20.47 1.79 -22.65
N LEU A 261 21.60 1.09 -22.73
CA LEU A 261 22.83 1.44 -22.00
C LEU A 261 23.43 2.76 -22.48
N ALA A 262 23.51 3.00 -23.80
CA ALA A 262 24.00 4.26 -24.33
C ALA A 262 23.16 5.46 -23.85
N LEU A 263 21.82 5.32 -23.88
CA LEU A 263 20.91 6.35 -23.35
C LEU A 263 21.10 6.56 -21.84
N TYR A 264 21.31 5.48 -21.08
CA TYR A 264 21.56 5.54 -19.64
C TYR A 264 22.86 6.30 -19.32
N GLU A 265 23.94 6.01 -20.04
CA GLU A 265 25.25 6.66 -19.90
C GLU A 265 25.19 8.15 -20.26
N MET A 266 24.32 8.54 -21.20
CA MET A 266 24.02 9.94 -21.53
C MET A 266 23.05 10.62 -20.53
N ASN A 267 22.67 9.93 -19.46
CA ASN A 267 21.69 10.37 -18.48
C ASN A 267 20.26 10.63 -19.05
N LEU A 268 19.93 10.05 -20.20
CA LEU A 268 18.59 10.05 -20.81
C LEU A 268 17.74 8.94 -20.19
N ARG A 269 17.48 9.08 -18.88
CA ARG A 269 16.89 8.00 -18.04
C ARG A 269 15.51 7.55 -18.49
N TYR A 270 14.67 8.46 -18.97
CA TYR A 270 13.30 8.13 -19.40
C TYR A 270 13.31 7.25 -20.65
N GLU A 271 14.08 7.65 -21.66
CA GLU A 271 14.27 6.95 -22.92
C GLU A 271 14.97 5.61 -22.69
N ALA A 272 16.04 5.61 -21.89
CA ALA A 272 16.77 4.41 -21.51
C ALA A 272 15.84 3.37 -20.86
N ASN A 273 15.00 3.80 -19.91
CA ASN A 273 14.02 2.93 -19.25
C ASN A 273 13.03 2.32 -20.23
N ARG A 274 12.54 3.09 -21.22
CA ARG A 274 11.60 2.61 -22.23
C ARG A 274 12.26 1.58 -23.17
N GLU A 275 13.46 1.87 -23.66
CA GLU A 275 14.23 0.92 -24.48
C GLU A 275 14.52 -0.37 -23.70
N TRP A 276 14.94 -0.26 -22.43
CA TRP A 276 15.18 -1.42 -21.57
C TRP A 276 13.93 -2.28 -21.39
N MET A 277 12.80 -1.66 -21.03
CA MET A 277 11.53 -2.36 -20.83
C MET A 277 11.05 -3.06 -22.10
N TRP A 278 11.28 -2.45 -23.27
CA TRP A 278 11.01 -3.07 -24.55
C TRP A 278 11.93 -4.26 -24.81
N ALA A 279 13.23 -4.10 -24.58
CA ALA A 279 14.26 -5.12 -24.82
C ALA A 279 14.03 -6.40 -24.00
N VAL A 280 13.62 -6.25 -22.74
CA VAL A 280 13.43 -7.40 -21.83
C VAL A 280 12.02 -8.01 -21.88
N ARG A 281 11.14 -7.50 -22.74
CA ARG A 281 9.77 -8.00 -22.84
C ARG A 281 9.73 -9.39 -23.44
N GLY A 282 9.11 -10.34 -22.74
CA GLY A 282 8.95 -11.72 -23.21
C GLY A 282 10.22 -12.57 -23.14
N LEU A 283 11.29 -12.08 -22.49
CA LEU A 283 12.44 -12.92 -22.17
C LEU A 283 12.06 -13.96 -21.11
N ASP A 284 12.64 -15.16 -21.23
CA ASP A 284 12.59 -16.18 -20.19
C ASP A 284 13.47 -15.81 -18.98
N ASP A 285 13.37 -16.58 -17.90
CA ASP A 285 14.10 -16.31 -16.66
C ASP A 285 15.62 -16.26 -16.84
N ARG A 286 16.22 -17.17 -17.64
CA ARG A 286 17.68 -17.19 -17.85
C ARG A 286 18.14 -15.91 -18.51
N ARG A 287 17.43 -15.47 -19.56
CA ARG A 287 17.73 -14.24 -20.30
C ARG A 287 17.41 -12.99 -19.48
N LEU A 288 16.37 -13.01 -18.65
CA LEU A 288 16.09 -11.94 -17.68
C LEU A 288 17.24 -11.79 -16.68
N LEU A 289 17.77 -12.88 -16.13
CA LEU A 289 18.89 -12.84 -15.19
C LEU A 289 20.19 -12.38 -15.86
N ALA A 290 20.45 -12.81 -17.10
CA ALA A 290 21.57 -12.27 -17.89
C ALA A 290 21.43 -10.76 -18.12
N ALA A 291 20.23 -10.27 -18.48
CA ALA A 291 19.98 -8.83 -18.65
C ALA A 291 20.10 -8.06 -17.32
N ALA A 292 19.59 -8.61 -16.22
CA ALA A 292 19.73 -8.00 -14.91
C ALA A 292 21.19 -7.88 -14.48
N GLU A 293 22.02 -8.89 -14.75
CA GLU A 293 23.46 -8.86 -14.50
C GLU A 293 24.16 -7.81 -15.37
N VAL A 294 23.79 -7.66 -16.66
CA VAL A 294 24.28 -6.56 -17.50
C VAL A 294 23.96 -5.20 -16.87
N ALA A 295 22.70 -4.95 -16.48
CA ALA A 295 22.33 -3.70 -15.82
C ALA A 295 23.14 -3.46 -14.53
N GLN A 296 23.34 -4.49 -13.72
CA GLN A 296 24.10 -4.40 -12.47
C GLN A 296 25.57 -4.03 -12.72
N ARG A 297 26.22 -4.60 -13.74
CA ARG A 297 27.62 -4.29 -14.10
C ARG A 297 27.82 -2.84 -14.53
N HIS A 298 26.80 -2.23 -15.12
CA HIS A 298 26.80 -0.81 -15.48
C HIS A 298 26.31 0.12 -14.33
N GLY A 299 26.13 -0.41 -13.12
CA GLY A 299 25.63 0.38 -11.97
C GLY A 299 24.15 0.78 -12.09
N TRP A 300 23.40 0.18 -13.02
CA TRP A 300 21.98 0.45 -13.24
C TRP A 300 21.08 -0.41 -12.33
N TYR A 301 21.24 -0.24 -11.02
CA TYR A 301 20.65 -1.11 -10.00
C TYR A 301 19.12 -1.22 -10.06
N ASP A 302 18.40 -0.13 -10.34
CA ASP A 302 16.93 -0.20 -10.41
C ASP A 302 16.43 -1.07 -11.57
N ARG A 303 17.16 -1.13 -12.70
CA ARG A 303 16.83 -2.06 -13.80
C ARG A 303 17.26 -3.47 -13.52
N ALA A 304 18.41 -3.67 -12.88
CA ALA A 304 18.82 -4.99 -12.43
C ALA A 304 17.75 -5.62 -11.52
N ILE A 305 17.32 -4.89 -10.49
CA ILE A 305 16.27 -5.32 -9.57
C ILE A 305 14.94 -5.54 -10.32
N ASN A 306 14.49 -4.57 -11.13
CA ASN A 306 13.23 -4.69 -11.86
C ASN A 306 13.19 -5.92 -12.78
N THR A 307 14.32 -6.23 -13.43
CA THR A 307 14.41 -7.33 -14.38
C THR A 307 14.51 -8.67 -13.66
N ALA A 308 15.30 -8.75 -12.59
CA ALA A 308 15.42 -9.96 -11.77
C ALA A 308 14.13 -10.27 -10.98
N ASP A 309 13.35 -9.27 -10.59
CA ASP A 309 12.04 -9.47 -9.92
C ASP A 309 10.94 -10.01 -10.87
N LYS A 310 11.17 -10.04 -12.20
CA LYS A 310 10.21 -10.60 -13.17
C LYS A 310 10.29 -12.12 -13.32
N THR A 311 11.36 -12.74 -12.82
CA THR A 311 11.55 -14.19 -12.99
C THR A 311 10.55 -14.99 -12.18
N GLN A 312 10.24 -16.20 -12.62
CA GLN A 312 9.19 -17.04 -12.02
C GLN A 312 9.72 -18.32 -11.37
N GLN A 313 10.71 -18.96 -11.97
CA GLN A 313 11.28 -20.25 -11.58
C GLN A 313 12.75 -20.12 -11.17
N LEU A 314 13.56 -19.46 -12.00
CA LEU A 314 14.98 -19.23 -11.70
C LEU A 314 15.15 -17.88 -11.02
N HIS A 315 15.97 -17.82 -9.97
CA HIS A 315 16.19 -16.57 -9.25
C HIS A 315 17.66 -16.35 -8.95
N ASP A 316 18.08 -15.09 -8.97
CA ASP A 316 19.36 -14.66 -8.41
C ASP A 316 19.09 -13.61 -7.33
N PHE A 317 19.18 -14.01 -6.06
CA PHE A 317 18.92 -13.09 -4.95
C PHE A 317 19.96 -11.99 -4.81
N SER A 318 21.15 -12.14 -5.40
CA SER A 318 22.14 -11.06 -5.42
C SER A 318 21.77 -9.94 -6.39
N LEU A 319 20.99 -10.23 -7.44
CA LEU A 319 20.44 -9.26 -8.40
C LEU A 319 19.14 -8.64 -7.90
N ARG A 320 18.32 -9.42 -7.18
CA ARG A 320 17.06 -8.92 -6.57
C ARG A 320 17.31 -8.04 -5.34
N PHE A 321 18.38 -8.32 -4.60
CA PHE A 321 18.79 -7.62 -3.38
C PHE A 321 20.29 -7.23 -3.46
N PRO A 322 20.67 -6.36 -4.40
CA PRO A 322 22.05 -5.88 -4.50
C PRO A 322 22.40 -5.04 -3.27
N ALA A 323 23.68 -4.96 -2.96
CA ALA A 323 24.20 -4.18 -1.83
C ALA A 323 25.32 -3.22 -2.28
N PRO A 324 25.03 -2.22 -3.14
CA PRO A 324 26.02 -1.26 -3.58
C PRO A 324 26.42 -0.31 -2.45
N HIS A 325 27.67 0.17 -2.45
CA HIS A 325 28.20 1.09 -1.43
C HIS A 325 28.11 0.56 0.01
N ARG A 326 28.34 -0.75 0.18
CA ARG A 326 28.22 -1.42 1.48
C ARG A 326 29.17 -0.89 2.54
N ASP A 327 30.39 -0.56 2.15
CA ASP A 327 31.36 0.13 2.98
C ASP A 327 30.78 1.39 3.66
N VAL A 328 30.15 2.28 2.88
CA VAL A 328 29.55 3.51 3.40
C VAL A 328 28.29 3.22 4.22
N MET A 329 27.37 2.42 3.68
CA MET A 329 26.07 2.18 4.31
C MET A 329 26.18 1.38 5.61
N GLN A 330 27.08 0.39 5.66
CA GLN A 330 27.33 -0.41 6.85
C GLN A 330 27.91 0.44 7.97
N GLU A 331 28.88 1.30 7.67
CA GLU A 331 29.48 2.17 8.67
C GLU A 331 28.46 3.17 9.23
N GLN A 332 27.65 3.79 8.37
CA GLN A 332 26.59 4.71 8.81
C GLN A 332 25.50 4.01 9.65
N ALA A 333 25.10 2.79 9.27
CA ALA A 333 24.16 1.99 10.04
C ALA A 333 24.74 1.64 11.43
N ARG A 334 26.01 1.22 11.47
CA ARG A 334 26.73 0.88 12.70
C ARG A 334 26.87 2.08 13.63
N GLN A 335 27.27 3.25 13.12
CA GLN A 335 27.39 4.48 13.90
C GLN A 335 26.04 4.92 14.49
N ALA A 336 24.94 4.76 13.74
CA ALA A 336 23.60 5.08 14.20
C ALA A 336 22.99 4.01 15.14
N GLY A 337 23.66 2.86 15.34
CA GLY A 337 23.12 1.73 16.11
C GLY A 337 21.89 1.10 15.45
N LEU A 338 21.87 1.04 14.11
CA LEU A 338 20.79 0.49 13.30
C LEU A 338 21.18 -0.86 12.70
N ASP A 339 20.18 -1.73 12.51
CA ASP A 339 20.34 -2.96 11.73
C ASP A 339 20.64 -2.63 10.26
N GLU A 340 21.83 -3.04 9.78
CA GLU A 340 22.27 -2.87 8.39
C GLU A 340 21.23 -3.40 7.39
N ALA A 341 20.65 -4.58 7.66
CA ALA A 341 19.69 -5.20 6.76
C ALA A 341 18.39 -4.40 6.66
N TRP A 342 17.97 -3.76 7.76
CA TRP A 342 16.81 -2.88 7.77
C TRP A 342 17.06 -1.59 6.98
N VAL A 343 18.24 -0.97 7.13
CA VAL A 343 18.64 0.21 6.35
C VAL A 343 18.63 -0.10 4.85
N TYR A 344 19.23 -1.23 4.45
CA TYR A 344 19.20 -1.69 3.06
C TYR A 344 17.78 -2.00 2.56
N GLY A 345 16.97 -2.64 3.40
CA GLY A 345 15.58 -2.95 3.08
C GLY A 345 14.74 -1.70 2.82
N LEU A 346 15.02 -0.63 3.56
CA LEU A 346 14.43 0.71 3.39
C LEU A 346 14.93 1.36 2.10
N ILE A 347 16.25 1.46 1.88
CA ILE A 347 16.82 2.09 0.67
C ILE A 347 16.34 1.40 -0.61
N ARG A 348 16.29 0.05 -0.62
CA ARG A 348 15.74 -0.70 -1.74
C ARG A 348 14.31 -0.27 -2.03
N GLN A 349 13.48 -0.08 -1.00
CA GLN A 349 12.10 0.32 -1.17
C GLN A 349 11.95 1.78 -1.61
N GLU A 350 12.77 2.69 -1.07
CA GLU A 350 12.70 4.12 -1.33
C GLU A 350 13.20 4.51 -2.73
N SER A 351 14.38 4.03 -3.12
CA SER A 351 15.05 4.51 -4.33
C SER A 351 15.50 3.42 -5.30
N ARG A 352 15.42 2.14 -4.90
CA ARG A 352 16.07 1.05 -5.64
C ARG A 352 17.56 1.34 -5.91
N PHE A 353 18.22 2.02 -4.97
CA PHE A 353 19.63 2.46 -5.03
C PHE A 353 19.93 3.56 -6.07
N VAL A 354 18.91 4.27 -6.56
CA VAL A 354 19.11 5.42 -7.44
C VAL A 354 19.46 6.66 -6.60
N GLN A 355 20.74 7.04 -6.58
CA GLN A 355 21.22 8.19 -5.80
C GLN A 355 20.55 9.53 -6.17
N GLN A 356 20.18 9.70 -7.45
CA GLN A 356 19.52 10.92 -7.93
C GLN A 356 17.98 10.85 -7.89
N ALA A 357 17.39 9.86 -7.22
CA ALA A 357 15.94 9.68 -7.18
C ALA A 357 15.23 10.92 -6.62
N ARG A 358 14.15 11.33 -7.27
CA ARG A 358 13.25 12.40 -6.82
C ARG A 358 11.79 11.97 -6.98
N SER A 359 11.00 12.09 -5.92
CA SER A 359 9.56 11.82 -5.97
C SER A 359 8.79 13.05 -6.49
N GLY A 360 7.55 12.84 -6.94
CA GLY A 360 6.66 13.93 -7.36
C GLY A 360 6.31 14.92 -6.25
N VAL A 361 6.49 14.54 -4.98
CA VAL A 361 6.27 15.39 -3.80
C VAL A 361 7.57 15.98 -3.23
N GLY A 362 8.72 15.72 -3.88
CA GLY A 362 10.01 16.36 -3.57
C GLY A 362 10.97 15.56 -2.68
N ALA A 363 10.62 14.33 -2.29
CA ALA A 363 11.54 13.43 -1.59
C ALA A 363 12.77 13.14 -2.46
N SER A 364 13.97 13.09 -1.88
CA SER A 364 15.23 13.06 -2.66
C SER A 364 16.27 12.06 -2.13
N GLY A 365 17.02 11.47 -3.05
CA GLY A 365 18.18 10.63 -2.76
C GLY A 365 17.85 9.18 -2.40
N LEU A 366 18.86 8.42 -1.95
CA LEU A 366 18.77 6.99 -1.68
C LEU A 366 17.70 6.61 -0.64
N MET A 367 17.58 7.41 0.41
CA MET A 367 16.63 7.24 1.51
C MET A 367 15.41 8.18 1.37
N GLN A 368 15.21 8.81 0.21
CA GLN A 368 14.03 9.64 -0.11
C GLN A 368 13.65 10.62 1.01
N LEU A 369 14.59 11.47 1.42
CA LEU A 369 14.31 12.48 2.43
C LEU A 369 13.52 13.64 1.87
N MET A 370 12.45 14.02 2.57
CA MET A 370 11.74 15.27 2.31
C MET A 370 12.66 16.48 2.59
N PRO A 371 12.56 17.59 1.84
CA PRO A 371 13.43 18.76 2.03
C PRO A 371 13.38 19.33 3.45
N ALA A 372 12.20 19.34 4.09
CA ALA A 372 12.05 19.77 5.47
C ALA A 372 12.81 18.84 6.43
N THR A 373 12.69 17.53 6.25
CA THR A 373 13.41 16.51 7.03
C THR A 373 14.91 16.63 6.87
N ALA A 374 15.40 16.75 5.64
CA ALA A 374 16.83 16.89 5.38
C ALA A 374 17.42 18.13 6.07
N ARG A 375 16.75 19.30 5.98
CA ARG A 375 17.18 20.53 6.69
C ARG A 375 17.18 20.36 8.20
N TRP A 376 16.13 19.75 8.75
CA TRP A 376 15.99 19.53 10.18
C TRP A 376 17.11 18.63 10.71
N VAL A 377 17.39 17.51 10.03
CA VAL A 377 18.49 16.61 10.40
C VAL A 377 19.85 17.30 10.24
N ALA A 378 20.07 17.99 9.12
CA ALA A 378 21.34 18.67 8.86
C ALA A 378 21.70 19.68 9.96
N LYS A 379 20.70 20.41 10.48
CA LYS A 379 20.87 21.31 11.63
C LYS A 379 21.30 20.54 12.88
N ARG A 380 20.67 19.38 13.17
CA ARG A 380 21.00 18.55 14.34
C ARG A 380 22.37 17.88 14.25
N LEU A 381 22.81 17.55 13.04
CA LEU A 381 24.17 17.07 12.78
C LEU A 381 25.22 18.20 12.74
N GLY A 382 24.83 19.46 12.87
CA GLY A 382 25.76 20.60 12.85
C GLY A 382 26.34 20.92 11.47
N ILE A 383 25.67 20.52 10.38
CA ILE A 383 26.14 20.78 9.00
C ILE A 383 25.91 22.26 8.65
N LYS A 384 26.93 23.09 8.84
CA LYS A 384 26.85 24.56 8.71
C LYS A 384 26.49 25.07 7.30
N SER A 385 26.93 24.36 6.25
CA SER A 385 26.76 24.77 4.85
C SER A 385 25.80 23.87 4.06
N PHE A 386 24.77 23.33 4.73
CA PHE A 386 23.83 22.42 4.09
C PHE A 386 23.07 23.09 2.93
N ARG A 387 23.11 22.46 1.75
CA ARG A 387 22.31 22.82 0.58
C ARG A 387 21.44 21.64 0.19
N GLN A 388 20.20 21.89 -0.24
CA GLN A 388 19.28 20.81 -0.64
C GLN A 388 19.85 19.91 -1.75
N SER A 389 20.71 20.45 -2.62
CA SER A 389 21.41 19.69 -3.66
C SER A 389 22.35 18.61 -3.11
N MET A 390 22.80 18.71 -1.85
CA MET A 390 23.65 17.70 -1.21
C MET A 390 22.88 16.43 -0.87
N VAL A 391 21.54 16.46 -0.82
CA VAL A 391 20.70 15.30 -0.46
C VAL A 391 20.78 14.17 -1.48
N VAL A 392 21.31 14.40 -2.68
CA VAL A 392 21.56 13.32 -3.67
C VAL A 392 23.00 12.78 -3.63
N GLN A 393 23.87 13.34 -2.78
CA GLN A 393 25.21 12.82 -2.55
C GLN A 393 25.13 11.62 -1.58
N LEU A 394 25.86 10.54 -1.90
CA LEU A 394 25.83 9.27 -1.17
C LEU A 394 26.01 9.46 0.35
N ASP A 395 27.13 10.03 0.78
CA ASP A 395 27.47 10.15 2.21
C ASP A 395 26.48 11.05 2.96
N THR A 396 26.12 12.18 2.35
CA THR A 396 25.18 13.13 2.96
C THR A 396 23.79 12.49 3.08
N ASN A 397 23.28 11.85 2.03
CA ASN A 397 21.94 11.26 2.07
C ASN A 397 21.84 10.15 3.12
N VAL A 398 22.82 9.24 3.13
CA VAL A 398 22.83 8.11 4.05
C VAL A 398 22.96 8.62 5.49
N ALA A 399 23.87 9.56 5.78
CA ALA A 399 24.03 10.13 7.11
C ALA A 399 22.75 10.83 7.61
N LEU A 400 22.11 11.64 6.76
CA LEU A 400 20.85 12.29 7.13
C LEU A 400 19.72 11.27 7.34
N GLY A 401 19.67 10.24 6.47
CA GLY A 401 18.60 9.26 6.45
C GLY A 401 18.69 8.27 7.61
N THR A 402 19.88 7.76 7.93
CA THR A 402 20.11 6.90 9.10
C THR A 402 19.89 7.67 10.40
N TYR A 403 20.30 8.93 10.48
CA TYR A 403 19.97 9.77 11.65
C TYR A 403 18.46 9.90 11.84
N TYR A 404 17.71 10.22 10.78
CA TYR A 404 16.25 10.32 10.89
C TYR A 404 15.61 8.98 11.25
N LEU A 405 16.08 7.87 10.67
CA LEU A 405 15.58 6.54 10.97
C LEU A 405 15.82 6.16 12.44
N LYS A 406 17.00 6.47 12.97
CA LYS A 406 17.34 6.29 14.38
C LYS A 406 16.49 7.18 15.29
N TYR A 407 16.29 8.44 14.92
CA TYR A 407 15.42 9.35 15.66
C TYR A 407 13.99 8.81 15.80
N VAL A 408 13.37 8.33 14.71
CA VAL A 408 12.02 7.77 14.78
C VAL A 408 11.99 6.43 15.51
N LEU A 409 13.05 5.61 15.43
CA LEU A 409 13.18 4.37 16.19
C LEU A 409 13.17 4.64 17.70
N ASP A 410 13.94 5.62 18.15
CA ASP A 410 14.05 5.97 19.57
C ASP A 410 12.75 6.55 20.12
N LYS A 411 12.04 7.33 19.32
CA LYS A 411 10.71 7.86 19.67
C LYS A 411 9.61 6.79 19.76
N LEU A 412 9.85 5.59 19.23
CA LEU A 412 8.86 4.51 19.12
C LEU A 412 9.31 3.26 19.87
N ASP A 413 10.00 3.47 21.00
CA ASP A 413 10.40 2.44 21.96
C ASP A 413 11.27 1.31 21.36
N GLY A 414 12.05 1.62 20.32
CA GLY A 414 12.88 0.65 19.61
C GLY A 414 12.09 -0.30 18.68
N GLN A 415 10.83 0.00 18.38
CA GLN A 415 9.99 -0.87 17.54
C GLN A 415 10.21 -0.59 16.05
N THR A 416 11.11 -1.36 15.43
CA THR A 416 11.49 -1.26 14.01
C THR A 416 10.30 -1.18 13.05
N LEU A 417 9.24 -1.94 13.30
CA LEU A 417 8.02 -1.92 12.49
C LEU A 417 7.29 -0.57 12.56
N LEU A 418 7.14 0.01 13.76
CA LEU A 418 6.55 1.33 13.94
C LEU A 418 7.43 2.42 13.33
N ALA A 419 8.74 2.33 13.54
CA ALA A 419 9.72 3.24 12.97
C ALA A 419 9.67 3.26 11.44
N THR A 420 9.48 2.10 10.81
CA THR A 420 9.28 1.99 9.37
C THR A 420 8.00 2.70 8.92
N ALA A 421 6.89 2.52 9.64
CA ALA A 421 5.63 3.22 9.34
C ALA A 421 5.78 4.74 9.54
N ALA A 422 6.49 5.16 10.58
CA ALA A 422 6.74 6.55 10.91
C ALA A 422 7.65 7.25 9.90
N TYR A 423 8.64 6.54 9.34
CA TYR A 423 9.51 7.08 8.31
C TYR A 423 8.72 7.54 7.08
N ASN A 424 7.73 6.74 6.66
CA ASN A 424 6.92 7.03 5.48
C ASN A 424 5.72 7.96 5.76
N ALA A 425 5.06 7.81 6.91
CA ALA A 425 3.78 8.49 7.18
C ALA A 425 3.83 9.53 8.31
N GLY A 426 4.96 9.66 9.00
CA GLY A 426 5.16 10.51 10.18
C GLY A 426 4.90 9.76 11.50
N PRO A 427 5.64 10.10 12.59
CA PRO A 427 5.53 9.42 13.88
C PRO A 427 4.13 9.41 14.51
N ARG A 428 3.39 10.53 14.48
CA ARG A 428 2.04 10.61 15.08
C ARG A 428 1.08 9.63 14.42
N ARG A 429 1.14 9.45 13.10
CA ARG A 429 0.28 8.48 12.42
C ARG A 429 0.60 7.06 12.84
N ALA A 430 1.88 6.70 12.86
CA ALA A 430 2.32 5.38 13.31
C ALA A 430 1.90 5.09 14.76
N ILE A 431 1.99 6.10 15.64
CA ILE A 431 1.51 6.03 17.03
C ILE A 431 -0.01 5.83 17.08
N ASN A 432 -0.76 6.62 16.32
CA ASN A 432 -2.24 6.60 16.33
C ASN A 432 -2.83 5.32 15.73
N TRP A 433 -2.05 4.55 14.95
CA TRP A 433 -2.48 3.26 14.40
C TRP A 433 -2.29 2.08 15.36
N ARG A 434 -1.61 2.29 16.50
CA ARG A 434 -1.50 1.29 17.57
C ARG A 434 -2.87 0.93 18.12
N SER A 435 -2.95 -0.22 18.78
CA SER A 435 -4.10 -0.58 19.62
C SER A 435 -3.85 -0.10 21.06
N THR A 436 -4.91 -0.02 21.87
CA THR A 436 -4.83 0.19 23.32
C THR A 436 -4.26 -1.03 24.04
N THR A 437 -4.24 -2.19 23.38
CA THR A 437 -3.63 -3.44 23.84
C THR A 437 -2.46 -3.85 22.92
N PRO A 438 -1.51 -4.67 23.40
CA PRO A 438 -0.48 -5.23 22.54
C PRO A 438 -1.09 -6.00 21.34
N MET A 439 -0.53 -5.81 20.15
CA MET A 439 -1.05 -6.37 18.90
C MET A 439 0.07 -6.99 18.08
N GLU A 440 -0.19 -8.12 17.42
CA GLU A 440 0.77 -8.73 16.49
C GLU A 440 1.22 -7.75 15.41
N GLY A 441 2.53 -7.69 15.12
CA GLY A 441 3.08 -6.79 14.12
C GLY A 441 2.55 -7.02 12.70
N ALA A 442 2.24 -8.27 12.33
CA ALA A 442 1.60 -8.55 11.03
C ALA A 442 0.19 -7.95 10.94
N ILE A 443 -0.59 -7.99 12.04
CA ILE A 443 -1.91 -7.35 12.10
C ILE A 443 -1.76 -5.82 12.07
N TYR A 444 -0.79 -5.25 12.79
CA TYR A 444 -0.48 -3.82 12.69
C TYR A 444 -0.21 -3.42 11.23
N ALA A 445 0.73 -4.10 10.56
CA ALA A 445 1.11 -3.80 9.19
C ALA A 445 -0.09 -3.92 8.21
N GLU A 446 -0.87 -5.00 8.30
CA GLU A 446 -2.07 -5.20 7.45
C GLU A 446 -3.13 -4.13 7.65
N THR A 447 -3.25 -3.61 8.86
CA THR A 447 -4.35 -2.72 9.23
C THR A 447 -4.00 -1.24 9.08
N ILE A 448 -2.77 -0.88 8.67
CA ILE A 448 -2.40 0.50 8.36
C ILE A 448 -3.40 1.12 7.35
N PRO A 449 -4.09 2.23 7.69
CA PRO A 449 -5.11 2.88 6.85
C PRO A 449 -4.64 3.33 5.49
N PHE A 450 -3.35 3.67 5.38
CA PHE A 450 -2.78 4.21 4.16
C PHE A 450 -2.24 3.06 3.33
N THR A 451 -2.87 2.79 2.18
CA THR A 451 -2.50 1.68 1.30
C THR A 451 -1.01 1.77 0.89
N GLU A 452 -0.53 2.97 0.58
CA GLU A 452 0.89 3.21 0.26
C GLU A 452 1.79 2.82 1.43
N THR A 453 1.54 3.37 2.62
CA THR A 453 2.33 3.07 3.83
C THR A 453 2.25 1.59 4.24
N ARG A 454 1.08 0.96 4.12
CA ARG A 454 0.91 -0.48 4.36
C ARG A 454 1.83 -1.29 3.46
N GLY A 455 1.77 -1.05 2.15
CA GLY A 455 2.62 -1.75 1.19
C GLY A 455 4.11 -1.42 1.39
N TYR A 456 4.43 -0.18 1.74
CA TYR A 456 5.79 0.26 2.06
C TYR A 456 6.36 -0.53 3.24
N VAL A 457 5.66 -0.55 4.38
CA VAL A 457 6.07 -1.24 5.60
C VAL A 457 6.29 -2.73 5.35
N GLN A 458 5.33 -3.38 4.67
CA GLN A 458 5.43 -4.80 4.32
C GLN A 458 6.68 -5.07 3.45
N LYS A 459 6.93 -4.25 2.43
CA LYS A 459 8.09 -4.41 1.55
C LYS A 459 9.40 -4.16 2.28
N VAL A 460 9.52 -3.10 3.08
CA VAL A 460 10.76 -2.81 3.82
C VAL A 460 11.11 -3.94 4.78
N MET A 461 10.14 -4.42 5.56
CA MET A 461 10.38 -5.50 6.53
C MET A 461 10.70 -6.83 5.84
N SER A 462 10.07 -7.10 4.69
CA SER A 462 10.39 -8.28 3.87
C SER A 462 11.78 -8.19 3.24
N ASN A 463 12.15 -7.03 2.71
CA ASN A 463 13.48 -6.77 2.16
C ASN A 463 14.55 -6.96 3.25
N ALA A 464 14.31 -6.48 4.47
CA ALA A 464 15.24 -6.61 5.58
C ALA A 464 15.56 -8.08 5.93
N VAL A 465 14.59 -9.00 5.78
CA VAL A 465 14.85 -10.44 5.95
C VAL A 465 15.80 -10.95 4.86
N TYR A 466 15.57 -10.58 3.59
CA TYR A 466 16.45 -10.98 2.49
C TYR A 466 17.88 -10.42 2.64
N TYR A 467 18.01 -9.17 3.08
CA TYR A 467 19.32 -8.58 3.36
C TYR A 467 20.00 -9.22 4.57
N GLY A 468 19.27 -9.54 5.64
CA GLY A 468 19.83 -10.23 6.79
C GLY A 468 20.44 -11.57 6.40
N ASN A 469 19.72 -12.36 5.60
CA ASN A 469 20.22 -13.61 5.05
C ASN A 469 21.45 -13.40 4.15
N ARG A 470 21.43 -12.38 3.27
CA ARG A 470 22.55 -12.05 2.37
C ARG A 470 23.81 -11.61 3.13
N PHE A 471 23.65 -10.92 4.25
CA PHE A 471 24.74 -10.40 5.06
C PHE A 471 25.25 -11.40 6.10
N GLY A 472 24.69 -12.61 6.16
CA GLY A 472 25.07 -13.62 7.15
C GLY A 472 24.70 -13.23 8.58
N GLN A 473 23.71 -12.36 8.75
CA GLN A 473 23.16 -12.05 10.07
C GLN A 473 22.41 -13.26 10.64
N GLN A 474 22.13 -13.25 11.94
CA GLN A 474 21.34 -14.29 12.57
C GLN A 474 19.99 -14.46 11.85
N LEU A 475 19.69 -15.68 11.42
CA LEU A 475 18.44 -15.99 10.72
C LEU A 475 17.24 -15.64 11.60
N GLN A 476 16.45 -14.67 11.15
CA GLN A 476 15.22 -14.24 11.81
C GLN A 476 14.07 -14.34 10.80
N SER A 477 13.02 -15.07 11.16
CA SER A 477 11.80 -15.10 10.35
C SER A 477 11.16 -13.70 10.30
N LEU A 478 10.43 -13.41 9.21
CA LEU A 478 9.69 -12.16 9.12
C LEU A 478 8.74 -11.96 10.30
N LYS A 479 8.06 -13.02 10.77
CA LYS A 479 7.17 -12.96 11.94
C LYS A 479 7.89 -12.50 13.20
N GLN A 480 9.08 -13.04 13.48
CA GLN A 480 9.92 -12.61 14.60
C GLN A 480 10.36 -11.15 14.45
N ARG A 481 10.69 -10.71 13.23
CA ARG A 481 11.10 -9.33 12.95
C ARG A 481 9.97 -8.31 13.13
N LEU A 482 8.73 -8.70 12.79
CA LEU A 482 7.55 -7.87 13.01
C LEU A 482 7.18 -7.78 14.49
N GLY A 483 7.40 -8.86 15.24
CA GLY A 483 7.21 -8.91 16.69
C GLY A 483 5.79 -8.57 17.14
N THR A 484 5.69 -8.04 18.36
CA THR A 484 4.45 -7.51 18.94
C THR A 484 4.57 -6.01 19.07
N ILE A 485 3.60 -5.29 18.52
CA ILE A 485 3.45 -3.86 18.73
C ILE A 485 2.89 -3.61 20.13
N ARG A 486 3.66 -2.88 20.94
CA ARG A 486 3.25 -2.46 22.28
C ARG A 486 2.04 -1.52 22.19
N SER A 487 1.19 -1.53 23.22
CA SER A 487 0.04 -0.62 23.30
C SER A 487 0.48 0.84 23.21
N GLY A 488 -0.36 1.67 22.61
CA GLY A 488 -0.21 3.11 22.75
C GLY A 488 -0.63 3.54 24.15
N SER A 489 0.28 4.11 24.94
CA SER A 489 -0.17 4.93 26.07
C SER A 489 -0.95 6.10 25.47
N GLY A 490 -2.17 6.36 25.96
CA GLY A 490 -3.03 7.47 25.48
C GLY A 490 -2.44 8.88 25.66
N LYS A 491 -1.16 8.98 26.03
CA LYS A 491 -0.35 10.18 26.15
C LYS A 491 1.11 9.83 25.82
N THR A 492 1.41 9.48 24.58
CA THR A 492 2.73 9.85 24.06
C THR A 492 2.54 11.23 23.46
N GLU A 493 2.58 12.26 24.30
CA GLU A 493 2.71 13.62 23.78
C GLU A 493 3.97 13.63 22.90
N CYS A 494 3.85 14.10 21.68
CA CYS A 494 4.98 14.74 21.02
C CYS A 494 5.22 16.08 21.75
N GLY A 495 5.51 16.02 23.05
CA GLY A 495 5.79 17.16 23.92
C GLY A 495 7.30 17.31 24.05
N GLY A 496 7.83 18.45 23.60
CA GLY A 496 9.23 18.84 23.74
C GLY A 496 9.78 19.61 22.51
N ASP A 497 9.54 20.92 22.49
CA ASP A 497 10.38 21.99 21.94
C ASP A 497 10.95 21.90 20.51
N ASP A 498 10.25 21.28 19.56
CA ASP A 498 10.68 21.40 18.16
C ASP A 498 9.50 21.55 17.19
N GLU A 499 8.89 22.73 17.22
CA GLU A 499 7.91 23.22 16.21
C GLU A 499 8.43 23.14 14.77
N ARG A 500 9.71 22.80 14.55
CA ARG A 500 10.37 22.68 13.24
C ARG A 500 10.66 21.22 12.83
N ALA A 501 10.31 20.23 13.65
CA ALA A 501 10.34 18.84 13.19
C ALA A 501 9.34 18.68 12.02
N PRO A 502 9.72 18.02 10.92
CA PRO A 502 8.79 17.78 9.80
C PRO A 502 7.63 16.93 10.30
N ALA A 503 6.47 17.59 10.48
CA ALA A 503 5.19 17.07 10.93
C ALA A 503 5.29 15.94 11.98
N CYS A 504 5.23 16.33 13.25
CA CYS A 504 4.55 15.50 14.25
C CYS A 504 3.10 15.31 13.80
#